data_AF-A0A8J7NBN2-F1
#
_entry.id   AF-A0A8J7NBN2-F1
#
_cell.length_a   1.000
_cell.length_b   1.000
_cell.length_c   1.000
_cell.angle_alpha   90.00
_cell.angle_beta   90.00
_cell.angle_gamma   90.00
#
_symmetry.space_group_name_H-M   'P 1'
#
loop_
_entity.id
_entity.type
_entity.pdbx_description
1 polymer ?
#
loop_
_entity_poly.entity_id
_entity_poly.type
_entity_poly.pdbx_seq_one_letter_code
_entity_poly.pdbx_strand_id
1 'polypeptide(L)'
;MICYNLQLLTELDCSFTSALMRVTSYKEQTPVPDLNTFNPQHRQAWGAGGTIANPNSGYNGCRWSNDACERENTIEKNPTIAGKGEEVQLSSANMPTSKPHVYTADCTGRSMLTRREATGRPLMVNTPHLQEPRLILAANRDELYNRPSKIAHFWGINNEVLSGLDLEEGKEGGSWLGITKRGKFAALTNYMEAKQNPDAQGRGFLVSNFLTENVDSYSYLKKVSSEGHLYNGFNLIAGEFKAKEDTVCYYGNKGNPAPICLKPGIYGLSNSLLETPWKKLQYGKRIFSSVIDQNLPPERMVQELLHILNNEEPQLPDPTLKSQVEGYRLSTLPALSAVCVRSPNYGTRTNTVILIDSNGNVTFTERTMLNSDISQWKTSSFSFKLLD
;
A
#
# COMPACT_ATOMS: atom_id res chain seq x y z
N MET A 1 12.62 23.25 -40.06
CA MET A 1 13.73 22.78 -39.21
C MET A 1 13.74 23.64 -37.95
N ILE A 2 12.97 23.26 -36.93
CA ILE A 2 13.09 23.79 -35.56
C ILE A 2 12.89 22.57 -34.63
N CYS A 3 13.94 21.78 -34.51
CA CYS A 3 14.05 20.72 -33.50
C CYS A 3 14.57 21.36 -32.21
N TYR A 4 13.68 21.98 -31.44
CA TYR A 4 14.02 22.45 -30.09
C TYR A 4 12.91 22.05 -29.12
N ASN A 5 13.31 21.38 -28.03
CA ASN A 5 12.56 21.06 -26.81
C ASN A 5 11.79 19.72 -26.74
N LEU A 6 12.52 18.62 -26.91
CA LEU A 6 12.19 17.33 -26.26
C LEU A 6 13.03 17.06 -24.98
N GLN A 7 13.91 17.99 -24.59
CA GLN A 7 15.04 17.72 -23.69
C GLN A 7 14.69 17.52 -22.20
N LEU A 8 13.46 17.82 -21.78
CA LEU A 8 13.00 17.62 -20.39
C LEU A 8 12.30 16.27 -20.16
N LEU A 9 12.08 15.48 -21.21
CA LEU A 9 11.52 14.12 -21.13
C LEU A 9 12.50 13.05 -21.65
N THR A 10 13.62 13.45 -22.24
CA THR A 10 14.60 12.55 -22.88
C THR A 10 15.56 11.87 -21.91
N GLU A 11 15.53 12.19 -20.62
CA GLU A 11 16.48 11.67 -19.61
C GLU A 11 15.78 11.00 -18.42
N LEU A 12 14.57 10.50 -18.62
CA LEU A 12 13.91 9.64 -17.64
C LEU A 12 14.48 8.23 -17.78
N ASP A 13 15.67 8.03 -17.22
CA ASP A 13 16.26 6.70 -17.02
C ASP A 13 15.24 5.76 -16.36
N CYS A 14 15.01 4.62 -17.01
CA CYS A 14 14.13 3.49 -16.73
C CYS A 14 13.38 3.57 -15.39
N SER A 15 12.07 3.82 -15.41
CA SER A 15 11.34 3.97 -14.14
C SER A 15 9.86 3.66 -14.15
N PHE A 16 9.37 3.21 -12.99
CA PHE A 16 7.95 3.24 -12.66
C PHE A 16 7.49 4.64 -12.20
N THR A 17 6.20 4.93 -12.39
CA THR A 17 5.59 6.21 -12.02
C THR A 17 4.64 6.10 -10.85
N SER A 18 3.99 4.94 -10.68
CA SER A 18 3.18 4.69 -9.49
C SER A 18 3.08 3.22 -9.15
N ALA A 19 3.15 2.91 -7.86
CA ALA A 19 2.90 1.60 -7.29
C ALA A 19 1.92 1.74 -6.12
N LEU A 20 0.89 0.89 -6.11
CA LEU A 20 -0.05 0.70 -5.02
C LEU A 20 0.21 -0.68 -4.44
N MET A 21 0.46 -0.75 -3.14
CA MET A 21 0.95 -1.97 -2.50
C MET A 21 0.26 -2.19 -1.16
N ARG A 22 -0.19 -3.43 -0.93
CA ARG A 22 -0.53 -3.92 0.41
C ARG A 22 0.56 -4.89 0.85
N VAL A 23 1.21 -4.55 1.97
CA VAL A 23 2.17 -5.42 2.66
C VAL A 23 1.48 -5.99 3.89
N THR A 24 1.56 -7.30 4.06
CA THR A 24 1.06 -7.99 5.25
C THR A 24 2.23 -8.57 6.03
N SER A 25 2.18 -8.60 7.36
CA SER A 25 3.18 -9.33 8.14
C SER A 25 2.91 -10.82 8.02
N TYR A 26 3.85 -11.55 7.44
CA TYR A 26 3.95 -12.98 7.69
C TYR A 26 5.05 -13.22 8.73
N LYS A 27 4.67 -13.79 9.87
CA LYS A 27 5.58 -14.48 10.78
C LYS A 27 5.01 -15.87 10.95
N GLU A 28 5.83 -16.88 10.68
CA GLU A 28 5.47 -18.26 11.00
C GLU A 28 5.09 -18.30 12.49
N GLN A 29 3.85 -18.69 12.79
CA GLN A 29 3.46 -18.92 14.18
C GLN A 29 4.26 -20.12 14.66
N THR A 30 5.20 -19.92 15.58
CA THR A 30 5.74 -21.04 16.36
C THR A 30 4.55 -21.80 16.91
N PRO A 31 4.42 -23.12 16.67
CA PRO A 31 3.32 -23.88 17.25
C PRO A 31 3.36 -23.66 18.76
N VAL A 32 2.27 -23.11 19.31
CA VAL A 32 2.08 -23.07 20.75
C VAL A 32 2.16 -24.52 21.20
N PRO A 33 3.07 -24.90 22.13
CA PRO A 33 3.10 -26.24 22.65
C PRO A 33 1.70 -26.58 23.15
N ASP A 34 1.11 -27.66 22.65
CA ASP A 34 -0.18 -28.13 23.11
C ASP A 34 -0.09 -28.32 24.63
N LEU A 35 -0.85 -27.54 25.39
CA LEU A 35 -0.89 -27.61 26.86
C LEU A 35 -1.34 -29.01 27.34
N ASN A 36 -1.82 -29.88 26.44
CA ASN A 36 -2.11 -31.28 26.71
C ASN A 36 -0.88 -32.21 26.67
N THR A 37 0.30 -31.70 26.33
CA THR A 37 1.57 -32.48 26.39
C THR A 37 2.32 -32.32 27.71
N PHE A 38 1.78 -31.57 28.68
CA PHE A 38 2.33 -31.55 30.03
C PHE A 38 2.06 -32.87 30.76
N ASN A 39 3.12 -33.65 30.93
CA ASN A 39 3.18 -34.85 31.76
C ASN A 39 2.57 -34.59 33.16
N PRO A 40 1.60 -35.41 33.65
CA PRO A 40 0.93 -35.19 34.94
C PRO A 40 1.82 -35.25 36.20
N GLN A 41 3.12 -35.52 36.08
CA GLN A 41 4.00 -35.80 37.22
C GLN A 41 4.59 -34.59 37.96
N HIS A 42 4.31 -33.35 37.55
CA HIS A 42 4.79 -32.14 38.27
C HIS A 42 3.68 -31.37 39.00
N ARG A 43 2.74 -32.08 39.62
CA ARG A 43 1.79 -31.52 40.59
C ARG A 43 2.21 -31.85 42.04
N GLN A 44 3.42 -31.46 42.42
CA GLN A 44 3.87 -31.47 43.83
C GLN A 44 4.76 -30.27 44.13
N ALA A 45 4.11 -29.12 44.29
CA ALA A 45 4.50 -28.05 45.20
C ALA A 45 3.24 -27.19 45.32
N TRP A 46 2.97 -26.60 46.48
CA TRP A 46 1.73 -25.87 46.82
C TRP A 46 0.57 -26.77 47.28
N GLY A 47 0.84 -27.53 48.35
CA GLY A 47 -0.19 -28.04 49.25
C GLY A 47 -0.34 -27.15 50.47
N ALA A 48 -1.61 -26.95 50.86
CA ALA A 48 -2.14 -26.72 52.21
C ALA A 48 -2.03 -25.31 52.86
N GLY A 49 -3.19 -24.62 52.87
CA GLY A 49 -3.98 -24.40 54.10
C GLY A 49 -3.70 -23.15 54.94
N GLY A 50 -4.78 -22.44 55.32
CA GLY A 50 -4.83 -21.65 56.56
C GLY A 50 -5.41 -20.24 56.45
N THR A 51 -6.55 -20.04 57.10
CA THR A 51 -7.35 -18.80 57.18
C THR A 51 -6.99 -17.97 58.44
N ILE A 52 -7.15 -16.64 58.35
CA ILE A 52 -7.49 -15.63 59.40
C ILE A 52 -6.35 -14.84 60.14
N ALA A 53 -6.54 -13.50 60.10
CA ALA A 53 -6.18 -12.39 61.04
C ALA A 53 -4.80 -11.69 61.01
N ASN A 54 -4.78 -10.50 60.38
CA ASN A 54 -4.51 -9.11 60.87
C ASN A 54 -3.41 -8.81 61.94
N PRO A 55 -3.01 -7.52 62.15
CA PRO A 55 -2.00 -6.71 61.45
C PRO A 55 -0.81 -6.29 62.37
N ASN A 56 0.34 -5.92 61.81
CA ASN A 56 1.26 -4.84 62.24
C ASN A 56 2.73 -5.12 61.88
N SER A 57 3.45 -4.02 61.63
CA SER A 57 4.88 -3.88 61.30
C SER A 57 5.24 -4.21 59.86
N GLY A 58 5.83 -3.33 59.06
CA GLY A 58 6.33 -1.99 59.27
C GLY A 58 7.35 -1.71 58.17
N TYR A 59 7.21 -0.57 57.46
CA TYR A 59 8.18 0.07 56.55
C TYR A 59 8.56 -0.74 55.27
N ASN A 60 8.76 -0.18 54.07
CA ASN A 60 8.88 1.20 53.57
C ASN A 60 8.67 1.20 52.04
N GLY A 61 8.11 2.28 51.46
CA GLY A 61 8.31 2.62 50.03
C GLY A 61 7.05 2.84 49.15
N CYS A 62 6.59 4.09 49.08
CA CYS A 62 5.53 4.65 48.22
C CYS A 62 5.69 4.32 46.71
N ARG A 63 4.66 3.87 45.98
CA ARG A 63 3.46 4.55 45.43
C ARG A 63 3.74 5.65 44.40
N TRP A 64 3.21 5.45 43.18
CA TRP A 64 2.54 6.49 42.39
C TRP A 64 1.19 5.94 41.91
N SER A 65 0.15 6.74 42.17
CA SER A 65 -1.27 6.47 42.02
C SER A 65 -1.83 6.98 40.69
N ASN A 66 -2.85 6.27 40.20
CA ASN A 66 -3.88 6.83 39.33
C ASN A 66 -4.88 7.58 40.23
N ASP A 67 -5.22 8.82 39.90
CA ASP A 67 -6.40 9.48 40.45
C ASP A 67 -7.23 10.11 39.33
N ALA A 68 -8.50 9.72 39.34
CA ALA A 68 -9.61 10.37 38.68
C ALA A 68 -10.00 11.62 39.47
N CYS A 69 -10.48 12.66 38.79
CA CYS A 69 -11.05 13.84 39.44
C CYS A 69 -12.52 14.00 39.06
N GLU A 70 -13.35 14.07 40.09
CA GLU A 70 -14.79 14.33 40.07
C GLU A 70 -15.13 15.80 39.80
N ARG A 71 -16.42 16.01 39.58
CA ARG A 71 -17.15 17.22 39.18
C ARG A 71 -17.12 18.34 40.22
N GLU A 72 -17.27 19.58 39.75
CA GLU A 72 -18.09 20.60 40.43
C GLU A 72 -18.69 21.60 39.42
N ASN A 73 -19.99 21.91 39.61
CA ASN A 73 -20.77 22.89 38.87
C ASN A 73 -20.59 24.28 39.50
N THR A 74 -20.55 25.34 38.69
CA THR A 74 -21.11 26.65 39.07
C THR A 74 -21.50 27.46 37.83
N ILE A 75 -22.69 28.03 37.90
CA ILE A 75 -23.32 28.93 36.94
C ILE A 75 -23.01 30.36 37.38
N GLU A 76 -22.67 31.29 36.47
CA GLU A 76 -23.26 32.65 36.45
C GLU A 76 -22.91 33.47 35.18
N LYS A 77 -23.98 33.87 34.48
CA LYS A 77 -24.33 35.17 33.86
C LYS A 77 -23.42 35.88 32.84
N ASN A 78 -23.98 36.03 31.63
CA ASN A 78 -23.72 37.10 30.64
C ASN A 78 -24.13 38.50 31.16
N PRO A 79 -23.68 39.61 30.52
CA PRO A 79 -24.51 40.22 29.47
C PRO A 79 -23.76 40.76 28.22
N THR A 80 -24.31 40.38 27.07
CA THR A 80 -24.79 41.16 25.91
C THR A 80 -24.22 42.55 25.55
N ILE A 81 -24.06 42.77 24.23
CA ILE A 81 -24.56 43.87 23.34
C ILE A 81 -23.60 43.95 22.14
N ALA A 82 -23.95 44.17 20.87
CA ALA A 82 -25.15 44.10 20.03
C ALA A 82 -24.69 44.52 18.62
N GLY A 83 -25.43 44.13 17.56
CA GLY A 83 -25.62 45.02 16.42
C GLY A 83 -25.62 44.45 15.00
N LYS A 84 -26.86 44.29 14.49
CA LYS A 84 -27.34 44.45 13.08
C LYS A 84 -27.00 43.31 12.10
N GLY A 85 -27.92 42.62 11.42
CA GLY A 85 -29.35 42.82 11.18
C GLY A 85 -29.60 43.15 9.71
N GLU A 86 -30.21 42.24 8.95
CA GLU A 86 -31.11 42.55 7.82
C GLU A 86 -31.91 41.29 7.38
N GLU A 87 -33.24 41.45 7.37
CA GLU A 87 -34.25 40.53 6.83
C GLU A 87 -34.45 40.76 5.34
N VAL A 88 -34.82 39.72 4.58
CA VAL A 88 -35.62 39.86 3.35
C VAL A 88 -36.74 38.82 3.33
N GLN A 89 -37.93 39.32 2.99
CA GLN A 89 -39.22 38.64 2.96
C GLN A 89 -39.45 37.65 1.81
N LEU A 90 -40.46 36.81 2.05
CA LEU A 90 -41.10 35.80 1.22
C LEU A 90 -41.80 36.33 -0.05
N SER A 91 -41.88 35.48 -1.08
CA SER A 91 -43.02 35.41 -2.02
C SER A 91 -43.35 33.95 -2.36
N SER A 92 -44.64 33.63 -2.31
CA SER A 92 -45.28 32.31 -2.43
C SER A 92 -45.81 32.03 -3.85
N ALA A 93 -45.90 30.74 -4.25
CA ALA A 93 -47.03 30.17 -5.02
C ALA A 93 -46.91 28.63 -5.27
N ASN A 94 -47.82 27.88 -4.62
CA ASN A 94 -48.64 26.71 -5.04
C ASN A 94 -48.09 25.47 -5.78
N MET A 95 -48.30 24.29 -5.18
CA MET A 95 -49.05 23.10 -5.70
C MET A 95 -49.10 21.95 -4.64
N PRO A 96 -49.99 20.93 -4.74
CA PRO A 96 -50.90 20.56 -3.66
C PRO A 96 -50.57 19.31 -2.80
N THR A 97 -51.44 19.16 -1.82
CA THR A 97 -51.53 18.31 -0.62
C THR A 97 -51.68 16.79 -0.79
N SER A 98 -51.08 16.04 0.13
CA SER A 98 -51.68 14.82 0.73
C SER A 98 -51.21 14.62 2.18
N LYS A 99 -52.18 14.37 3.08
CA LYS A 99 -52.09 14.41 4.56
C LYS A 99 -51.28 13.27 5.21
N PRO A 100 -50.81 13.44 6.47
CA PRO A 100 -50.10 12.41 7.23
C PRO A 100 -51.05 11.57 8.10
N HIS A 101 -50.74 10.29 8.30
CA HIS A 101 -51.36 9.45 9.32
C HIS A 101 -50.42 9.27 10.51
N VAL A 102 -50.84 9.84 11.64
CA VAL A 102 -50.35 9.57 12.99
C VAL A 102 -51.18 8.42 13.56
N TYR A 103 -50.54 7.42 14.15
CA TYR A 103 -51.21 6.54 15.12
C TYR A 103 -50.32 6.33 16.34
N THR A 104 -50.88 6.73 17.48
CA THR A 104 -50.44 6.49 18.85
C THR A 104 -50.76 5.07 19.29
N ALA A 105 -49.96 4.57 20.23
CA ALA A 105 -50.04 3.24 20.83
C ALA A 105 -51.29 3.04 21.71
N ASP A 106 -51.75 1.79 21.82
CA ASP A 106 -52.44 1.30 23.01
C ASP A 106 -52.12 -0.18 23.30
N CYS A 107 -52.17 -0.52 24.58
CA CYS A 107 -51.66 -1.73 25.20
C CYS A 107 -52.66 -2.90 25.21
N THR A 108 -52.11 -4.08 25.54
CA THR A 108 -52.76 -5.33 26.01
C THR A 108 -53.09 -6.39 24.96
N GLY A 109 -52.44 -7.56 25.12
CA GLY A 109 -52.72 -8.77 24.33
C GLY A 109 -51.64 -9.84 24.50
N ARG A 110 -51.67 -10.58 25.62
CA ARG A 110 -50.81 -11.74 25.89
C ARG A 110 -50.93 -12.80 24.78
N SER A 111 -49.79 -13.33 24.33
CA SER A 111 -49.68 -14.69 23.82
C SER A 111 -48.48 -15.38 24.46
N MET A 112 -48.74 -16.52 25.09
CA MET A 112 -47.76 -17.36 25.77
C MET A 112 -46.82 -18.00 24.73
N LEU A 113 -45.52 -17.77 24.87
CA LEU A 113 -44.50 -18.58 24.22
C LEU A 113 -43.73 -19.36 25.29
N THR A 114 -43.89 -20.67 25.23
CA THR A 114 -43.19 -21.66 26.05
C THR A 114 -41.69 -21.60 25.76
N ARG A 115 -40.90 -21.41 26.82
CA ARG A 115 -39.44 -21.39 26.78
C ARG A 115 -38.92 -22.82 26.61
N ARG A 116 -38.55 -23.22 25.39
CA ARG A 116 -37.65 -24.36 25.19
C ARG A 116 -36.22 -23.88 25.35
N GLU A 117 -35.55 -24.38 26.39
CA GLU A 117 -34.10 -24.24 26.55
C GLU A 117 -33.40 -24.99 25.42
N ALA A 118 -32.82 -24.26 24.47
CA ALA A 118 -31.92 -24.82 23.48
C ALA A 118 -30.49 -24.71 24.03
N THR A 119 -30.03 -25.79 24.66
CA THR A 119 -28.61 -26.04 24.95
C THR A 119 -27.88 -26.43 23.66
N GLY A 120 -27.78 -25.48 22.72
CA GLY A 120 -26.96 -25.62 21.52
C GLY A 120 -25.76 -24.70 21.63
N ARG A 121 -24.55 -25.25 21.84
CA ARG A 121 -23.32 -24.52 21.55
C ARG A 121 -23.39 -24.06 20.09
N PRO A 122 -23.08 -22.80 19.74
CA PRO A 122 -22.95 -22.41 18.36
C PRO A 122 -21.89 -23.33 17.72
N LEU A 123 -22.28 -24.08 16.70
CA LEU A 123 -21.31 -24.70 15.80
C LEU A 123 -20.57 -23.53 15.15
N MET A 124 -19.34 -23.26 15.62
CA MET A 124 -18.40 -22.46 14.86
C MET A 124 -18.18 -23.22 13.56
N VAL A 125 -18.84 -22.77 12.50
CA VAL A 125 -18.40 -23.07 11.16
C VAL A 125 -17.01 -22.49 11.08
N ASN A 126 -15.99 -23.35 11.08
CA ASN A 126 -14.64 -22.99 10.64
C ASN A 126 -14.78 -22.53 9.18
N THR A 127 -15.13 -21.27 8.99
CA THR A 127 -14.77 -20.57 7.78
C THR A 127 -13.26 -20.68 7.75
N PRO A 128 -12.64 -21.29 6.72
CA PRO A 128 -11.21 -21.16 6.55
C PRO A 128 -10.95 -19.66 6.63
N HIS A 129 -10.19 -19.21 7.61
CA HIS A 129 -9.65 -17.86 7.56
C HIS A 129 -8.96 -17.81 6.21
N LEU A 130 -9.53 -17.06 5.24
CA LEU A 130 -8.80 -16.73 4.03
C LEU A 130 -7.56 -16.02 4.53
N GLN A 131 -6.45 -16.75 4.58
CA GLN A 131 -5.21 -16.22 5.10
C GLN A 131 -4.81 -15.09 4.17
N GLU A 132 -4.77 -13.89 4.74
CA GLU A 132 -4.50 -12.65 4.02
C GLU A 132 -3.27 -12.78 3.12
N PRO A 133 -3.31 -12.24 1.88
CA PRO A 133 -2.18 -12.29 0.98
C PRO A 133 -0.98 -11.56 1.59
N ARG A 134 0.22 -12.11 1.39
CA ARG A 134 1.50 -11.57 1.89
C ARG A 134 1.85 -10.27 1.18
N LEU A 135 1.60 -10.22 -0.13
CA LEU A 135 1.79 -9.03 -0.97
C LEU A 135 0.66 -8.93 -2.00
N ILE A 136 0.12 -7.73 -2.15
CA ILE A 136 -0.62 -7.30 -3.35
C ILE A 136 0.09 -6.07 -3.89
N LEU A 137 0.53 -6.11 -5.13
CA LEU A 137 1.15 -4.99 -5.82
C LEU A 137 0.44 -4.72 -7.15
N ALA A 138 0.16 -3.45 -7.43
CA ALA A 138 -0.27 -2.95 -8.73
C ALA A 138 0.62 -1.76 -9.11
N ALA A 139 1.35 -1.86 -10.23
CA ALA A 139 2.34 -0.87 -10.64
C ALA A 139 2.26 -0.47 -12.12
N ASN A 140 2.51 0.81 -12.40
CA ASN A 140 2.58 1.40 -13.74
C ASN A 140 3.97 1.89 -14.07
N ARG A 141 4.54 1.39 -15.16
CA ARG A 141 5.79 1.88 -15.75
C ARG A 141 5.45 2.91 -16.81
N ASP A 142 5.75 4.18 -16.53
CA ASP A 142 5.64 5.20 -17.58
C ASP A 142 7.01 5.54 -18.11
N GLU A 143 7.07 5.65 -19.43
CA GLU A 143 8.32 5.80 -20.14
C GLU A 143 8.03 6.30 -21.55
N LEU A 144 9.06 6.82 -22.22
CA LEU A 144 9.06 7.06 -23.66
C LEU A 144 8.57 5.82 -24.41
N TYR A 145 7.57 6.00 -25.28
CA TYR A 145 6.95 4.88 -26.00
C TYR A 145 7.93 4.10 -26.88
N ASN A 146 8.96 4.78 -27.39
CA ASN A 146 10.00 4.22 -28.25
C ASN A 146 11.22 3.65 -27.52
N ARG A 147 11.33 3.77 -26.19
CA ARG A 147 12.47 3.17 -25.46
C ARG A 147 12.42 1.65 -25.60
N PRO A 148 13.46 0.98 -26.12
CA PRO A 148 13.42 -0.46 -26.29
C PRO A 148 13.43 -1.16 -24.92
N SER A 149 12.59 -2.18 -24.74
CA SER A 149 12.50 -2.95 -23.50
C SER A 149 12.04 -4.38 -23.80
N LYS A 150 12.59 -5.34 -23.08
CA LYS A 150 12.18 -6.74 -23.13
C LYS A 150 11.03 -7.00 -22.15
N ILE A 151 9.99 -7.66 -22.64
CA ILE A 151 8.83 -8.12 -21.85
C ILE A 151 9.30 -9.02 -20.71
N ALA A 152 8.58 -9.02 -19.59
CA ALA A 152 8.86 -9.89 -18.46
C ALA A 152 8.96 -11.36 -18.89
N HIS A 153 10.05 -12.00 -18.49
CA HIS A 153 10.34 -13.41 -18.68
C HIS A 153 11.29 -13.86 -17.56
N PHE A 154 11.46 -15.18 -17.42
CA PHE A 154 12.48 -15.70 -16.50
C PHE A 154 13.87 -15.58 -17.12
N TRP A 155 14.83 -15.06 -16.35
CA TRP A 155 16.23 -14.93 -16.71
C TRP A 155 17.13 -15.08 -15.47
N GLY A 156 18.45 -14.91 -15.66
CA GLY A 156 19.46 -15.05 -14.61
C GLY A 156 19.88 -16.50 -14.39
N ILE A 157 20.70 -16.72 -13.37
CA ILE A 157 21.15 -18.07 -13.00
C ILE A 157 19.92 -18.92 -12.67
N ASN A 158 19.85 -20.12 -13.25
CA ASN A 158 18.74 -21.07 -13.07
C ASN A 158 17.34 -20.53 -13.45
N ASN A 159 17.24 -19.46 -14.24
CA ASN A 159 15.97 -18.83 -14.61
C ASN A 159 15.12 -18.49 -13.36
N GLU A 160 15.77 -17.93 -12.33
CA GLU A 160 15.14 -17.59 -11.06
C GLU A 160 14.49 -16.21 -11.05
N VAL A 161 14.92 -15.26 -11.89
CA VAL A 161 14.43 -13.87 -11.87
C VAL A 161 13.33 -13.67 -12.90
N LEU A 162 12.13 -13.27 -12.47
CA LEU A 162 11.03 -12.84 -13.35
C LEU A 162 10.94 -11.33 -13.38
N SER A 163 11.25 -10.74 -14.53
CA SER A 163 11.34 -9.29 -14.67
C SER A 163 11.44 -8.87 -16.14
N GLY A 164 10.96 -7.67 -16.48
CA GLY A 164 11.27 -6.99 -17.73
C GLY A 164 12.68 -6.39 -17.70
N LEU A 165 13.32 -6.26 -18.86
CA LEU A 165 14.67 -5.71 -18.98
C LEU A 165 14.69 -4.49 -19.87
N ASP A 166 15.47 -3.49 -19.48
CA ASP A 166 15.80 -2.37 -20.35
C ASP A 166 16.73 -2.86 -21.47
N LEU A 167 16.49 -2.35 -22.68
CA LEU A 167 17.29 -2.62 -23.87
C LEU A 167 17.85 -1.33 -24.48
N GLU A 168 17.67 -0.19 -23.81
CA GLU A 168 18.28 1.06 -24.22
C GLU A 168 19.81 0.96 -24.14
N GLU A 169 20.49 1.53 -25.12
CA GLU A 169 21.94 1.51 -25.24
C GLU A 169 22.62 2.10 -24.00
N GLY A 170 23.52 1.35 -23.38
CA GLY A 170 24.20 1.71 -22.13
C GLY A 170 23.38 1.47 -20.86
N LYS A 171 22.15 0.96 -20.98
CA LYS A 171 21.25 0.63 -19.85
C LYS A 171 20.80 -0.84 -19.91
N GLU A 172 21.34 -1.64 -20.82
CA GLU A 172 20.90 -3.01 -21.06
C GLU A 172 21.06 -3.89 -19.82
N GLY A 173 20.01 -4.65 -19.52
CA GLY A 173 19.99 -5.53 -18.34
C GLY A 173 19.55 -4.82 -17.05
N GLY A 174 19.40 -3.49 -17.07
CA GLY A 174 18.67 -2.78 -16.02
C GLY A 174 17.21 -3.22 -15.95
N SER A 175 16.58 -3.05 -14.79
CA SER A 175 15.17 -3.37 -14.60
C SER A 175 14.47 -2.33 -13.73
N TRP A 176 13.15 -2.31 -13.80
CA TRP A 176 12.29 -1.44 -13.01
C TRP A 176 11.52 -2.23 -11.93
N LEU A 177 11.17 -3.50 -12.19
CA LEU A 177 10.48 -4.43 -11.29
C LEU A 177 11.08 -5.82 -11.40
N GLY A 178 11.05 -6.58 -10.32
CA GLY A 178 11.06 -8.03 -10.49
C GLY A 178 10.76 -8.78 -9.21
N ILE A 179 10.57 -10.09 -9.39
CA ILE A 179 10.50 -11.05 -8.29
C ILE A 179 11.29 -12.30 -8.67
N THR A 180 11.95 -12.90 -7.69
CA THR A 180 12.66 -14.17 -7.86
C THR A 180 11.81 -15.34 -7.38
N LYS A 181 12.10 -16.54 -7.87
CA LYS A 181 11.53 -17.78 -7.32
C LYS A 181 11.82 -17.97 -5.83
N ARG A 182 12.85 -17.34 -5.28
CA ARG A 182 13.21 -17.37 -3.84
C ARG A 182 12.59 -16.21 -3.04
N GLY A 183 11.68 -15.45 -3.62
CA GLY A 183 10.93 -14.42 -2.90
C GLY A 183 11.64 -13.08 -2.75
N LYS A 184 12.80 -12.84 -3.39
CA LYS A 184 13.31 -11.46 -3.51
C LYS A 184 12.45 -10.66 -4.47
N PHE A 185 12.03 -9.48 -4.06
CA PHE A 185 11.20 -8.55 -4.80
C PHE A 185 11.86 -7.17 -4.81
N ALA A 186 11.89 -6.49 -5.97
CA ALA A 186 12.31 -5.10 -6.03
C ALA A 186 11.46 -4.28 -7.00
N ALA A 187 11.29 -3.01 -6.67
CA ALA A 187 10.57 -2.04 -7.49
C ALA A 187 11.21 -0.66 -7.37
N LEU A 188 11.39 0.04 -8.50
CA LEU A 188 12.00 1.36 -8.57
C LEU A 188 11.09 2.41 -9.21
N THR A 189 10.87 3.53 -8.53
CA THR A 189 10.25 4.73 -9.14
C THR A 189 11.26 5.87 -9.21
N ASN A 190 11.15 6.73 -10.21
CA ASN A 190 11.92 7.99 -10.24
C ASN A 190 11.41 8.94 -9.17
N TYR A 191 12.24 9.88 -8.73
CA TYR A 191 11.80 11.07 -8.02
C TYR A 191 11.76 12.25 -9.01
N MET A 192 10.64 12.95 -9.08
CA MET A 192 10.44 14.07 -10.00
C MET A 192 11.17 15.31 -9.48
N GLU A 193 12.17 15.78 -10.23
CA GLU A 193 13.02 16.92 -9.88
C GLU A 193 13.42 17.76 -11.10
N ALA A 194 13.31 19.08 -10.98
CA ALA A 194 13.47 19.99 -12.13
C ALA A 194 14.86 19.98 -12.79
N LYS A 195 15.90 19.58 -12.05
CA LYS A 195 17.28 19.51 -12.54
C LYS A 195 17.81 18.10 -12.36
N GLN A 196 18.13 17.45 -13.47
CA GLN A 196 18.81 16.15 -13.47
C GLN A 196 20.32 16.35 -13.72
N ASN A 197 21.12 15.47 -13.15
CA ASN A 197 22.54 15.34 -13.45
C ASN A 197 22.71 14.38 -14.64
N PRO A 198 23.24 14.83 -15.80
CA PRO A 198 23.41 13.99 -16.97
C PRO A 198 24.52 12.93 -16.78
N ASP A 199 25.44 13.16 -15.85
CA ASP A 199 26.55 12.24 -15.54
C ASP A 199 26.18 11.21 -14.46
N ALA A 200 24.93 11.21 -14.00
CA ALA A 200 24.45 10.27 -12.98
C ALA A 200 24.35 8.84 -13.53
N GLN A 201 24.56 7.87 -12.65
CA GLN A 201 24.42 6.46 -13.00
C GLN A 201 22.96 6.07 -13.29
N GLY A 202 22.81 5.10 -14.20
CA GLY A 202 21.51 4.49 -14.49
C GLY A 202 20.98 3.72 -13.29
N ARG A 203 19.70 3.91 -12.97
CA ARG A 203 19.07 3.33 -11.78
C ARG A 203 18.56 1.90 -11.97
N GLY A 204 18.38 1.47 -13.22
CA GLY A 204 17.80 0.15 -13.53
C GLY A 204 18.59 -1.01 -12.93
N PHE A 205 19.92 -0.85 -12.81
CA PHE A 205 20.77 -1.88 -12.22
C PHE A 205 20.54 -2.08 -10.72
N LEU A 206 20.00 -1.08 -10.01
CA LEU A 206 19.66 -1.22 -8.59
C LEU A 206 18.63 -2.33 -8.35
N VAL A 207 17.73 -2.57 -9.31
CA VAL A 207 16.72 -3.64 -9.23
C VAL A 207 17.35 -4.97 -9.61
N SER A 208 18.03 -5.06 -10.76
CA SER A 208 18.61 -6.31 -11.24
C SER A 208 19.69 -6.85 -10.30
N ASN A 209 20.51 -5.98 -9.71
CA ASN A 209 21.56 -6.36 -8.76
C ASN A 209 20.94 -6.93 -7.49
N PHE A 210 19.91 -6.31 -6.92
CA PHE A 210 19.23 -6.89 -5.74
C PHE A 210 18.65 -8.28 -6.00
N LEU A 211 18.04 -8.47 -7.17
CA LEU A 211 17.41 -9.73 -7.56
C LEU A 211 18.42 -10.85 -7.82
N THR A 212 19.71 -10.53 -8.02
CA THR A 212 20.76 -11.51 -8.36
C THR A 212 21.83 -11.68 -7.28
N GLU A 213 22.05 -10.67 -6.44
CA GLU A 213 22.97 -10.73 -5.30
C GLU A 213 22.37 -11.51 -4.12
N ASN A 214 23.22 -12.17 -3.32
CA ASN A 214 22.79 -12.85 -2.09
C ASN A 214 22.94 -11.95 -0.85
N VAL A 215 22.13 -10.89 -0.78
CA VAL A 215 22.11 -9.92 0.33
C VAL A 215 20.67 -9.64 0.79
N ASP A 216 20.45 -9.41 2.08
CA ASP A 216 19.12 -9.09 2.60
C ASP A 216 18.67 -7.67 2.21
N SER A 217 17.35 -7.45 2.25
CA SER A 217 16.69 -6.22 1.78
C SER A 217 17.21 -4.97 2.48
N TYR A 218 17.39 -5.01 3.80
CA TYR A 218 17.83 -3.83 4.56
C TYR A 218 19.31 -3.52 4.32
N SER A 219 20.17 -4.55 4.36
CA SER A 219 21.60 -4.41 4.09
C SER A 219 21.86 -3.90 2.67
N TYR A 220 21.10 -4.38 1.69
CA TYR A 220 21.20 -3.89 0.32
C TYR A 220 20.83 -2.40 0.21
N LEU A 221 19.68 -2.00 0.76
CA LEU A 221 19.28 -0.59 0.73
C LEU A 221 20.23 0.32 1.51
N LYS A 222 20.89 -0.19 2.56
CA LYS A 222 21.92 0.54 3.30
C LYS A 222 23.20 0.74 2.48
N LYS A 223 23.60 -0.25 1.68
CA LYS A 223 24.68 -0.10 0.69
C LYS A 223 24.29 0.97 -0.34
N VAL A 224 23.11 0.84 -0.95
CA VAL A 224 22.58 1.81 -1.92
C VAL A 224 22.50 3.22 -1.33
N SER A 225 22.13 3.37 -0.06
CA SER A 225 22.03 4.69 0.56
C SER A 225 23.37 5.39 0.74
N SER A 226 24.46 4.64 0.93
CA SER A 226 25.82 5.21 0.95
C SER A 226 26.28 5.72 -0.43
N GLU A 227 25.71 5.15 -1.49
CA GLU A 227 25.99 5.48 -2.89
C GLU A 227 24.90 6.36 -3.54
N GLY A 228 23.89 6.79 -2.78
CA GLY A 228 22.70 7.46 -3.31
C GLY A 228 22.99 8.77 -4.07
N HIS A 229 24.14 9.39 -3.81
CA HIS A 229 24.63 10.60 -4.47
C HIS A 229 25.11 10.37 -5.93
N LEU A 230 25.34 9.11 -6.33
CA LEU A 230 25.74 8.75 -7.69
C LEU A 230 24.58 8.74 -8.68
N TYR A 231 23.34 8.84 -8.20
CA TYR A 231 22.12 8.69 -8.98
C TYR A 231 21.26 9.96 -8.96
N ASN A 232 20.54 10.20 -10.05
CA ASN A 232 19.38 11.10 -10.03
C ASN A 232 18.32 10.58 -9.05
N GLY A 233 17.39 11.44 -8.66
CA GLY A 233 16.36 11.14 -7.67
C GLY A 233 15.59 9.85 -7.95
N PHE A 234 15.45 9.00 -6.93
CA PHE A 234 14.76 7.71 -7.04
C PHE A 234 14.19 7.24 -5.71
N ASN A 235 13.33 6.24 -5.82
CA ASN A 235 12.80 5.43 -4.75
C ASN A 235 13.05 3.97 -5.09
N LEU A 236 13.42 3.17 -4.10
CA LEU A 236 13.66 1.74 -4.22
C LEU A 236 12.96 1.02 -3.08
N ILE A 237 12.12 0.06 -3.45
CA ILE A 237 11.55 -0.94 -2.54
C ILE A 237 12.30 -2.24 -2.78
N ALA A 238 12.76 -2.86 -1.69
CA ALA A 238 13.38 -4.18 -1.69
C ALA A 238 12.65 -5.04 -0.67
N GLY A 239 12.24 -6.24 -1.06
CA GLY A 239 11.55 -7.17 -0.17
C GLY A 239 12.04 -8.60 -0.32
N GLU A 240 11.82 -9.37 0.73
CA GLU A 240 12.11 -10.79 0.83
C GLU A 240 10.91 -11.50 1.45
N PHE A 241 10.34 -12.44 0.70
CA PHE A 241 9.23 -13.28 1.11
C PHE A 241 9.75 -14.69 1.38
N LYS A 242 10.01 -15.02 2.65
CA LYS A 242 10.62 -16.29 3.08
C LYS A 242 9.66 -17.13 3.91
N ALA A 243 9.98 -18.41 4.15
CA ALA A 243 9.14 -19.27 4.98
C ALA A 243 8.98 -18.78 6.43
N LYS A 244 9.94 -18.02 6.96
CA LYS A 244 9.95 -17.59 8.38
C LYS A 244 9.39 -16.20 8.60
N GLU A 245 9.89 -15.22 7.85
CA GLU A 245 9.57 -13.81 8.04
C GLU A 245 9.63 -13.06 6.72
N ASP A 246 8.62 -12.23 6.49
CA ASP A 246 8.57 -11.28 5.38
C ASP A 246 9.19 -9.96 5.79
N THR A 247 10.03 -9.42 4.91
CA THR A 247 10.61 -8.10 5.08
C THR A 247 10.39 -7.30 3.82
N VAL A 248 9.89 -6.08 3.95
CA VAL A 248 9.82 -5.11 2.85
C VAL A 248 10.42 -3.82 3.36
N CYS A 249 11.43 -3.31 2.67
CA CYS A 249 12.15 -2.10 3.01
C CYS A 249 12.00 -1.06 1.90
N TYR A 250 12.12 0.21 2.28
CA TYR A 250 12.07 1.36 1.38
C TYR A 250 13.26 2.28 1.62
N TYR A 251 13.78 2.83 0.52
CA TYR A 251 14.74 3.92 0.51
C TYR A 251 14.43 4.89 -0.62
N GLY A 252 14.55 6.19 -0.37
CA GLY A 252 14.49 7.24 -1.40
C GLY A 252 15.64 8.21 -1.20
N ASN A 253 16.48 8.42 -2.21
CA ASN A 253 17.73 9.19 -2.07
C ASN A 253 17.53 10.72 -1.93
N LYS A 254 16.29 11.21 -2.04
CA LYS A 254 15.89 12.58 -1.73
C LYS A 254 15.22 12.73 -0.36
N GLY A 255 15.10 11.64 0.40
CA GLY A 255 14.47 11.59 1.71
C GLY A 255 15.48 11.38 2.83
N ASN A 256 15.08 10.60 3.84
CA ASN A 256 15.95 10.26 4.96
C ASN A 256 17.17 9.44 4.49
N PRO A 257 18.36 9.65 5.10
CA PRO A 257 19.58 8.96 4.67
C PRO A 257 19.58 7.46 4.98
N ALA A 258 18.77 7.00 5.94
CA ALA A 258 18.66 5.60 6.32
C ALA A 258 17.42 4.94 5.68
N PRO A 259 17.54 3.69 5.19
CA PRO A 259 16.38 2.91 4.76
C PRO A 259 15.48 2.57 5.95
N ILE A 260 14.21 2.30 5.65
CA ILE A 260 13.19 1.91 6.64
C ILE A 260 12.57 0.55 6.28
N CYS A 261 12.21 -0.24 7.29
CA CYS A 261 11.36 -1.41 7.09
C CYS A 261 9.89 -0.99 7.17
N LEU A 262 9.11 -1.35 6.16
CA LEU A 262 7.68 -1.06 6.09
C LEU A 262 6.94 -1.99 7.04
N LYS A 263 6.06 -1.41 7.86
CA LYS A 263 5.10 -2.16 8.67
C LYS A 263 3.94 -2.66 7.79
N PRO A 264 3.16 -3.66 8.23
CA PRO A 264 1.95 -4.06 7.52
C PRO A 264 1.03 -2.86 7.27
N GLY A 265 0.50 -2.75 6.05
CA GLY A 265 -0.32 -1.61 5.65
C GLY A 265 -0.45 -1.44 4.15
N ILE A 266 -1.20 -0.43 3.75
CA ILE A 266 -1.39 -0.02 2.35
C ILE A 266 -0.54 1.21 2.07
N TYR A 267 0.36 1.07 1.10
CA TYR A 267 1.29 2.11 0.67
C TYR A 267 1.01 2.50 -0.78
N GLY A 268 1.22 3.77 -1.05
CA GLY A 268 1.32 4.34 -2.37
C GLY A 268 2.71 4.94 -2.55
N LEU A 269 3.30 4.69 -3.70
CA LEU A 269 4.52 5.34 -4.16
C LEU A 269 4.26 5.93 -5.54
N SER A 270 4.71 7.16 -5.78
CA SER A 270 4.73 7.75 -7.12
C SER A 270 6.10 8.36 -7.41
N ASN A 271 6.19 9.43 -8.20
CA ASN A 271 7.44 10.13 -8.46
C ASN A 271 7.82 11.16 -7.39
N SER A 272 7.57 10.82 -6.14
CA SER A 272 7.99 11.58 -4.97
C SER A 272 8.36 10.59 -3.87
N LEU A 273 8.64 11.07 -2.66
CA LEU A 273 8.90 10.18 -1.53
C LEU A 273 7.65 9.35 -1.20
N LEU A 274 7.86 8.20 -0.56
CA LEU A 274 6.80 7.28 -0.13
C LEU A 274 5.68 8.03 0.60
N GLU A 275 4.42 7.74 0.26
CA GLU A 275 3.23 8.35 0.86
C GLU A 275 3.09 9.88 0.67
N THR A 276 3.87 10.51 -0.20
CA THR A 276 3.67 11.93 -0.54
C THR A 276 2.23 12.13 -1.07
N PRO A 277 1.45 13.07 -0.52
CA PRO A 277 0.01 13.15 -0.73
C PRO A 277 -0.35 13.85 -2.05
N TRP A 278 0.14 13.33 -3.17
CA TRP A 278 -0.39 13.68 -4.49
C TRP A 278 -1.83 13.16 -4.59
N LYS A 279 -2.73 13.96 -5.15
CA LYS A 279 -4.15 13.60 -5.28
C LYS A 279 -4.35 12.32 -6.07
N LYS A 280 -3.53 12.10 -7.11
CA LYS A 280 -3.53 10.86 -7.88
C LYS A 280 -3.21 9.63 -7.04
N LEU A 281 -2.29 9.78 -6.09
CA LEU A 281 -1.88 8.71 -5.20
C LEU A 281 -2.98 8.40 -4.18
N GLN A 282 -3.57 9.44 -3.58
CA GLN A 282 -4.67 9.28 -2.63
C GLN A 282 -5.91 8.66 -3.30
N TYR A 283 -6.25 9.13 -4.50
CA TYR A 283 -7.32 8.55 -5.32
C TYR A 283 -7.04 7.07 -5.63
N GLY A 284 -5.83 6.76 -6.13
CA GLY A 284 -5.39 5.41 -6.45
C GLY A 284 -5.46 4.47 -5.23
N LYS A 285 -4.94 4.92 -4.07
CA LYS A 285 -5.02 4.16 -2.81
C LYS A 285 -6.46 3.86 -2.41
N ARG A 286 -7.37 4.83 -2.54
CA ARG A 286 -8.79 4.65 -2.19
C ARG A 286 -9.45 3.57 -3.04
N ILE A 287 -9.30 3.62 -4.37
CA ILE A 287 -9.90 2.61 -5.26
C ILE A 287 -9.22 1.24 -5.13
N PHE A 288 -7.91 1.22 -4.87
CA PHE A 288 -7.16 0.00 -4.57
C PHE A 288 -7.63 -0.68 -3.28
N SER A 289 -7.78 0.07 -2.19
CA SER A 289 -8.36 -0.45 -0.95
C SER A 289 -9.75 -1.03 -1.19
N SER A 290 -10.60 -0.33 -1.95
CA SER A 290 -11.95 -0.80 -2.27
C SER A 290 -11.97 -2.12 -3.05
N VAL A 291 -10.95 -2.43 -3.86
CA VAL A 291 -10.83 -3.72 -4.56
C VAL A 291 -10.36 -4.81 -3.60
N ILE A 292 -9.42 -4.49 -2.72
CA ILE A 292 -8.89 -5.44 -1.72
C ILE A 292 -9.98 -5.87 -0.73
N ASP A 293 -10.79 -4.91 -0.27
CA ASP A 293 -11.86 -5.15 0.71
C ASP A 293 -12.97 -6.07 0.18
N GLN A 294 -13.06 -6.27 -1.14
CA GLN A 294 -14.01 -7.19 -1.77
C GLN A 294 -13.60 -8.66 -1.65
N ASN A 295 -12.35 -8.96 -1.25
CA ASN A 295 -11.82 -10.32 -1.11
C ASN A 295 -12.08 -11.22 -2.33
N LEU A 296 -11.79 -10.68 -3.51
CA LEU A 296 -12.03 -11.34 -4.79
C LEU A 296 -11.09 -12.53 -5.02
N PRO A 297 -11.50 -13.54 -5.82
CA PRO A 297 -10.58 -14.56 -6.33
C PRO A 297 -9.38 -13.93 -7.06
N PRO A 298 -8.19 -14.57 -7.06
CA PRO A 298 -6.97 -13.98 -7.62
C PRO A 298 -7.12 -13.47 -9.05
N GLU A 299 -7.80 -14.21 -9.93
CA GLU A 299 -7.97 -13.83 -11.33
C GLU A 299 -8.83 -12.56 -11.48
N ARG A 300 -9.91 -12.46 -10.69
CA ARG A 300 -10.76 -11.27 -10.64
C ARG A 300 -10.03 -10.10 -10.01
N MET A 301 -9.26 -10.33 -8.94
CA MET A 301 -8.44 -9.31 -8.32
C MET A 301 -7.42 -8.73 -9.31
N VAL A 302 -6.73 -9.57 -10.09
CA VAL A 302 -5.81 -9.10 -11.14
C VAL A 302 -6.54 -8.24 -12.16
N GLN A 303 -7.74 -8.62 -12.61
CA GLN A 303 -8.53 -7.83 -13.56
C GLN A 303 -8.92 -6.45 -13.01
N GLU A 304 -9.42 -6.38 -11.78
CA GLU A 304 -9.80 -5.11 -11.15
C GLU A 304 -8.57 -4.21 -10.89
N LEU A 305 -7.44 -4.79 -10.48
CA LEU A 305 -6.18 -4.06 -10.31
C LEU A 305 -5.64 -3.53 -11.64
N LEU A 306 -5.71 -4.31 -12.72
CA LEU A 306 -5.36 -3.83 -14.06
C LEU A 306 -6.32 -2.72 -14.52
N HIS A 307 -7.61 -2.79 -14.17
CA HIS A 307 -8.56 -1.72 -14.47
C HIS A 307 -8.17 -0.41 -13.75
N ILE A 308 -7.82 -0.46 -12.46
CA ILE A 308 -7.28 0.68 -11.71
C ILE A 308 -6.05 1.27 -12.40
N LEU A 309 -5.11 0.41 -12.80
CA LEU A 309 -3.87 0.82 -13.45
C LEU A 309 -4.07 1.44 -14.84
N ASN A 310 -5.25 1.29 -15.45
CA ASN A 310 -5.61 1.90 -16.73
C ASN A 310 -6.53 3.13 -16.56
N ASN A 311 -6.69 3.66 -15.34
CA ASN A 311 -7.49 4.86 -15.11
C ASN A 311 -6.74 6.13 -15.53
N GLU A 312 -7.23 6.79 -16.57
CA GLU A 312 -6.66 8.01 -17.18
C GLU A 312 -7.23 9.31 -16.60
N GLU A 313 -8.07 9.25 -15.56
CA GLU A 313 -8.75 10.40 -14.95
C GLU A 313 -7.76 11.32 -14.20
N PRO A 314 -7.52 12.55 -14.67
CA PRO A 314 -6.61 13.49 -14.01
C PRO A 314 -7.12 13.94 -12.64
N GLN A 315 -6.28 13.86 -11.61
CA GLN A 315 -6.65 14.26 -10.26
C GLN A 315 -6.16 15.68 -9.93
N LEU A 316 -6.79 16.69 -10.53
CA LEU A 316 -6.48 18.11 -10.36
C LEU A 316 -7.61 18.90 -9.66
N PRO A 317 -7.30 20.07 -9.05
CA PRO A 317 -5.98 20.66 -8.86
C PRO A 317 -5.18 19.94 -7.79
N ASP A 318 -3.89 19.70 -7.99
CA ASP A 318 -2.99 19.06 -7.01
C ASP A 318 -1.88 20.03 -6.58
N PRO A 319 -2.03 20.71 -5.41
CA PRO A 319 -1.04 21.66 -4.92
C PRO A 319 0.32 21.01 -4.61
N THR A 320 0.33 19.78 -4.10
CA THR A 320 1.55 19.04 -3.73
C THR A 320 2.36 18.65 -4.96
N LEU A 321 1.67 18.20 -6.03
CA LEU A 321 2.31 17.98 -7.32
C LEU A 321 2.84 19.30 -7.89
N LYS A 322 2.01 20.35 -7.90
CA LYS A 322 2.38 21.68 -8.45
C LYS A 322 3.62 22.28 -7.79
N SER A 323 3.77 22.16 -6.47
CA SER A 323 4.94 22.68 -5.76
C SER A 323 6.21 21.89 -6.09
N GLN A 324 6.14 20.56 -6.19
CA GLN A 324 7.31 19.73 -6.50
C GLN A 324 7.80 19.93 -7.94
N VAL A 325 6.89 20.23 -8.86
CA VAL A 325 7.18 20.43 -10.29
C VAL A 325 7.39 21.90 -10.67
N GLU A 326 7.62 22.78 -9.70
CA GLU A 326 7.94 24.18 -9.95
C GLU A 326 9.17 24.27 -10.89
N GLY A 327 9.00 24.88 -12.07
CA GLY A 327 10.01 24.91 -13.13
C GLY A 327 9.81 23.90 -14.28
N TYR A 328 8.87 22.95 -14.17
CA TYR A 328 8.46 22.09 -15.28
C TYR A 328 7.41 22.73 -16.20
N ARG A 329 7.28 22.21 -17.43
CA ARG A 329 6.22 22.60 -18.36
C ARG A 329 4.85 22.18 -17.82
N LEU A 330 4.02 23.17 -17.49
CA LEU A 330 2.67 22.95 -16.92
C LEU A 330 1.73 22.15 -17.84
N SER A 331 2.00 22.12 -19.15
CA SER A 331 1.14 21.46 -20.14
C SER A 331 1.05 19.93 -19.99
N THR A 332 2.04 19.29 -19.34
CA THR A 332 2.02 17.84 -19.11
C THR A 332 1.39 17.46 -17.76
N LEU A 333 1.10 18.43 -16.89
CA LEU A 333 0.59 18.15 -15.54
C LEU A 333 -0.74 17.38 -15.51
N PRO A 334 -1.72 17.66 -16.39
CA PRO A 334 -2.94 16.85 -16.41
C PRO A 334 -2.64 15.36 -16.62
N ALA A 335 -1.81 15.02 -17.61
CA ALA A 335 -1.42 13.64 -17.88
C ALA A 335 -0.68 13.01 -16.69
N LEU A 336 0.28 13.73 -16.08
CA LEU A 336 1.06 13.25 -14.95
C LEU A 336 0.24 13.13 -13.64
N SER A 337 -0.96 13.72 -13.60
CA SER A 337 -1.88 13.65 -12.46
C SER A 337 -2.89 12.50 -12.53
N ALA A 338 -2.82 11.65 -13.56
CA ALA A 338 -3.61 10.43 -13.68
C ALA A 338 -2.81 9.20 -13.16
N VAL A 339 -3.52 8.11 -12.87
CA VAL A 339 -2.88 6.81 -12.52
C VAL A 339 -2.24 6.20 -13.77
N CYS A 340 -2.95 6.18 -14.88
CA CYS A 340 -2.48 5.83 -16.21
C CYS A 340 -2.09 7.11 -16.95
N VAL A 341 -0.80 7.30 -17.18
CA VAL A 341 -0.30 8.51 -17.85
C VAL A 341 -0.42 8.33 -19.36
N ARG A 342 -1.01 9.31 -20.02
CA ARG A 342 -1.09 9.40 -21.49
C ARG A 342 -0.64 10.77 -21.99
N SER A 343 0.36 10.77 -22.85
CA SER A 343 0.79 11.93 -23.62
C SER A 343 1.28 11.47 -25.01
N PRO A 344 1.61 12.39 -25.95
CA PRO A 344 1.95 12.02 -27.33
C PRO A 344 3.11 11.02 -27.48
N ASN A 345 4.19 11.17 -26.70
CA ASN A 345 5.41 10.34 -26.83
C ASN A 345 5.81 9.60 -25.55
N TYR A 346 5.08 9.82 -24.45
CA TYR A 346 5.39 9.33 -23.12
C TYR A 346 4.12 8.91 -22.40
N GLY A 347 4.18 7.85 -21.61
CA GLY A 347 3.06 7.43 -20.78
C GLY A 347 3.22 6.00 -20.29
N THR A 348 2.17 5.44 -19.69
CA THR A 348 2.18 4.09 -19.14
C THR A 348 2.40 3.05 -20.25
N ARG A 349 3.51 2.35 -20.20
CA ARG A 349 3.86 1.28 -21.15
C ARG A 349 3.63 -0.11 -20.60
N THR A 350 3.67 -0.25 -19.29
CA THR A 350 3.57 -1.56 -18.64
C THR A 350 2.75 -1.44 -17.37
N ASN A 351 1.71 -2.27 -17.25
CA ASN A 351 1.00 -2.51 -16.00
C ASN A 351 1.49 -3.85 -15.45
N THR A 352 1.90 -3.90 -14.19
CA THR A 352 2.27 -5.16 -13.54
C THR A 352 1.48 -5.36 -12.25
N VAL A 353 0.91 -6.53 -12.09
CA VAL A 353 0.27 -7.00 -10.85
C VAL A 353 1.06 -8.17 -10.31
N ILE A 354 1.45 -8.11 -9.04
CA ILE A 354 2.05 -9.23 -8.31
C ILE A 354 1.18 -9.53 -7.10
N LEU A 355 0.72 -10.78 -7.01
CA LEU A 355 0.06 -11.33 -5.84
C LEU A 355 0.97 -12.40 -5.25
N ILE A 356 1.18 -12.36 -3.94
CA ILE A 356 1.80 -13.45 -3.18
C ILE A 356 0.78 -13.87 -2.14
N ASP A 357 0.22 -15.06 -2.28
CA ASP A 357 -0.72 -15.58 -1.29
C ASP A 357 0.01 -16.07 -0.02
N SER A 358 -0.76 -16.40 0.99
CA SER A 358 -0.29 -16.92 2.28
C SER A 358 0.46 -18.26 2.19
N ASN A 359 0.23 -19.04 1.13
CA ASN A 359 0.93 -20.31 0.86
C ASN A 359 2.21 -20.11 0.04
N GLY A 360 2.57 -18.87 -0.29
CA GLY A 360 3.72 -18.54 -1.12
C GLY A 360 3.48 -18.83 -2.62
N ASN A 361 2.24 -18.94 -3.07
CA ASN A 361 1.95 -18.95 -4.50
C ASN A 361 2.01 -17.52 -5.03
N VAL A 362 2.79 -17.34 -6.09
CA VAL A 362 2.97 -16.07 -6.78
C VAL A 362 2.14 -16.08 -8.07
N THR A 363 1.37 -15.02 -8.26
CA THR A 363 0.77 -14.66 -9.56
C THR A 363 1.38 -13.35 -10.02
N PHE A 364 2.12 -13.39 -11.12
CA PHE A 364 2.69 -12.22 -11.78
C PHE A 364 1.96 -12.03 -13.10
N THR A 365 1.26 -10.92 -13.28
CA THR A 365 0.64 -10.57 -14.56
C THR A 365 1.17 -9.23 -15.04
N GLU A 366 1.70 -9.22 -16.25
CA GLU A 366 2.17 -8.03 -16.93
C GLU A 366 1.35 -7.78 -18.20
N ARG A 367 0.83 -6.56 -18.34
CA ARG A 367 0.25 -6.06 -19.58
C ARG A 367 1.16 -4.96 -20.11
N THR A 368 1.78 -5.20 -21.27
CA THR A 368 2.78 -4.30 -21.85
C THR A 368 2.44 -3.89 -23.28
N MET A 369 2.72 -2.64 -23.59
CA MET A 369 2.54 -2.05 -24.92
C MET A 369 3.55 -2.65 -25.91
N LEU A 370 3.11 -2.91 -27.14
CA LEU A 370 3.93 -3.41 -28.24
C LEU A 370 4.21 -2.30 -29.27
N ASN A 371 5.39 -2.35 -29.89
CA ASN A 371 5.74 -1.54 -31.07
C ASN A 371 5.50 -0.02 -30.92
N SER A 372 5.58 0.52 -29.69
CA SER A 372 5.29 1.93 -29.42
C SER A 372 3.86 2.37 -29.80
N ASP A 373 2.93 1.42 -29.96
CA ASP A 373 1.54 1.65 -30.34
C ASP A 373 0.63 1.47 -29.13
N ILE A 374 0.02 2.57 -28.67
CA ILE A 374 -0.87 2.60 -27.50
C ILE A 374 -2.12 1.73 -27.65
N SER A 375 -2.44 1.26 -28.87
CA SER A 375 -3.55 0.35 -29.13
C SER A 375 -3.15 -1.13 -29.05
N GLN A 376 -1.86 -1.45 -29.12
CA GLN A 376 -1.35 -2.83 -29.14
C GLN A 376 -0.75 -3.21 -27.80
N TRP A 377 -1.36 -4.19 -27.14
CA TRP A 377 -0.95 -4.67 -25.83
C TRP A 377 -0.82 -6.18 -25.82
N LYS A 378 0.18 -6.68 -25.09
CA LYS A 378 0.31 -8.10 -24.76
C LYS A 378 0.17 -8.27 -23.26
N THR A 379 -0.70 -9.19 -22.85
CA THR A 379 -0.78 -9.65 -21.47
C THR A 379 -0.04 -10.98 -21.34
N SER A 380 0.78 -11.12 -20.32
CA SER A 380 1.49 -12.36 -19.97
C SER A 380 1.34 -12.59 -18.48
N SER A 381 0.98 -13.82 -18.11
CA SER A 381 0.78 -14.22 -16.72
C SER A 381 1.67 -15.41 -16.40
N PHE A 382 2.29 -15.38 -15.23
CA PHE A 382 3.16 -16.42 -14.70
C PHE A 382 2.67 -16.79 -13.31
N SER A 383 2.64 -18.08 -13.04
CA SER A 383 2.31 -18.62 -11.72
C SER A 383 3.39 -19.59 -11.28
N PHE A 384 3.88 -19.42 -10.06
CA PHE A 384 4.90 -20.29 -9.47
C PHE A 384 4.80 -20.25 -7.95
N LYS A 385 5.37 -21.26 -7.29
CA LYS A 385 5.49 -21.29 -5.84
C LYS A 385 6.86 -20.76 -5.43
N LEU A 386 6.91 -19.96 -4.37
CA LEU A 386 8.16 -19.55 -3.75
C LEU A 386 8.95 -20.78 -3.30
N LEU A 387 10.25 -20.76 -3.61
CA LEU A 387 11.23 -21.73 -3.16
C LEU A 387 11.74 -21.31 -1.78
N ASP A 388 11.93 -22.29 -0.91
CA ASP A 388 12.49 -22.09 0.43
C ASP A 388 13.98 -21.69 0.42
#